data_AF-A0A916VSI3-F1
#
_entry.id   AF-A0A916VSI3-F1
#
_cell.length_a   1.000
_cell.length_b   1.000
_cell.length_c   1.000
_cell.angle_alpha   90.00
_cell.angle_beta   90.00
_cell.angle_gamma   90.00
#
_symmetry.space_group_name_H-M   'P 1'
#
loop_
_entity.id
_entity.type
_entity.pdbx_description
1 polymer ?
#
loop_
_entity_poly.entity_id
_entity_poly.type
_entity_poly.pdbx_seq_one_letter_code
_entity_poly.pdbx_strand_id
1 'polypeptide(L)'
;MKLPKSAIETIEMWRLGFVATVTAGGRPNVSPKGTFVVLDEQTIAFGEIRSPQTITNLTNMPELEVNFVDQFTRKGVRVRGEAQMVRRGTEEFDTLIGHWETLWGDLAARINVIVKIPVSEAKPLSTPPYDDGATEAEMIATYKTKFAEFYP
;
A
#
# COMPACT_ATOMS: atom_id res chain seq x y z
N MET A 1 -12.92 9.72 -0.82
CA MET A 1 -12.19 10.73 -0.02
C MET A 1 -10.89 11.07 -0.74
N LYS A 2 -10.43 12.32 -0.71
CA LYS A 2 -9.11 12.68 -1.27
C LYS A 2 -7.98 12.36 -0.29
N LEU A 3 -6.91 11.76 -0.79
CA LEU A 3 -5.68 11.53 -0.06
C LEU A 3 -4.96 12.87 0.17
N PRO A 4 -4.47 13.12 1.38
CA PRO A 4 -3.53 14.21 1.62
C PRO A 4 -2.26 14.03 0.78
N LYS A 5 -1.64 15.14 0.38
CA LYS A 5 -0.39 15.12 -0.39
C LYS A 5 0.71 14.25 0.25
N SER A 6 0.88 14.35 1.56
CA SER A 6 1.86 13.54 2.31
C SER A 6 1.58 12.04 2.25
N ALA A 7 0.31 11.64 2.15
CA ALA A 7 -0.06 10.24 1.98
C ALA A 7 0.32 9.73 0.59
N ILE A 8 0.05 10.53 -0.45
CA ILE A 8 0.44 10.22 -1.84
C ILE A 8 1.97 10.05 -1.92
N GLU A 9 2.72 11.02 -1.41
CA GLU A 9 4.20 10.99 -1.40
C GLU A 9 4.73 9.74 -0.67
N THR A 10 4.13 9.39 0.47
CA THR A 10 4.51 8.17 1.22
C THR A 10 4.23 6.90 0.40
N ILE A 11 3.06 6.80 -0.21
CA ILE A 11 2.67 5.62 -1.00
C ILE A 11 3.57 5.47 -2.22
N GLU A 12 3.86 6.56 -2.93
CA GLU A 12 4.72 6.55 -4.11
C GLU A 12 6.18 6.28 -3.77
N MET A 13 6.70 6.82 -2.67
CA MET A 13 8.08 6.58 -2.25
C MET A 13 8.28 5.11 -1.86
N TRP A 14 7.40 4.58 -1.01
CA TRP A 14 7.61 3.27 -0.39
C TRP A 14 7.02 2.12 -1.19
N ARG A 15 5.86 2.31 -1.84
CA ARG A 15 5.05 1.34 -2.62
C ARG A 15 4.72 0.00 -1.94
N LEU A 16 5.37 -0.33 -0.84
CA LEU A 16 5.15 -1.48 0.00
C LEU A 16 4.07 -1.16 1.02
N GLY A 17 2.86 -1.63 0.74
CA GLY A 17 1.72 -1.54 1.65
C GLY A 17 1.46 -2.89 2.31
N PHE A 18 1.12 -2.88 3.60
CA PHE A 18 0.68 -4.05 4.33
C PHE A 18 -0.84 -4.10 4.33
N VAL A 19 -1.41 -5.03 3.57
CA VAL A 19 -2.84 -5.15 3.34
C VAL A 19 -3.46 -6.08 4.38
N ALA A 20 -4.34 -5.54 5.21
CA ALA A 20 -5.17 -6.27 6.15
C ALA A 20 -6.51 -6.64 5.50
N THR A 21 -6.91 -7.90 5.65
CA THR A 21 -8.16 -8.49 5.15
C THR A 21 -8.69 -9.47 6.19
N VAL A 22 -9.93 -9.92 6.03
CA VAL A 22 -10.55 -10.92 6.91
C VAL A 22 -10.92 -12.15 6.07
N THR A 23 -10.64 -13.35 6.58
CA THR A 23 -11.10 -14.59 5.95
C THR A 23 -12.61 -14.76 6.12
N ALA A 24 -13.25 -15.62 5.33
CA ALA A 24 -14.68 -15.92 5.49
C ALA A 24 -15.05 -16.41 6.90
N GLY A 25 -14.10 -17.04 7.62
CA GLY A 25 -14.28 -17.48 9.01
C GLY A 25 -13.93 -16.42 10.07
N GLY A 26 -13.77 -15.15 9.69
CA GLY A 26 -13.50 -14.05 10.62
C GLY A 26 -12.05 -13.95 11.10
N ARG A 27 -11.10 -14.72 10.54
CA ARG A 27 -9.69 -14.64 10.96
C ARG A 27 -9.01 -13.45 10.28
N PRO A 28 -8.19 -12.66 10.99
CA PRO A 28 -7.40 -11.59 10.37
C PRO A 28 -6.32 -12.19 9.47
N ASN A 29 -6.02 -11.49 8.38
CA ASN A 29 -4.95 -11.84 7.45
C ASN A 29 -4.24 -10.57 6.98
N VAL A 30 -2.91 -10.54 7.11
CA VAL A 30 -2.08 -9.40 6.69
C VAL A 30 -1.03 -9.87 5.69
N SER A 31 -0.92 -9.18 4.56
CA SER A 31 0.04 -9.55 3.51
C SER A 31 0.68 -8.31 2.89
N PRO A 32 2.02 -8.28 2.71
CA PRO A 32 2.69 -7.19 2.02
C PRO A 32 2.40 -7.23 0.52
N LYS A 33 2.15 -6.06 -0.08
CA LYS A 33 2.10 -5.86 -1.54
C LYS A 33 3.06 -4.74 -1.90
N GLY A 34 4.00 -5.02 -2.81
CA GLY A 34 5.04 -4.08 -3.24
C GLY A 34 4.74 -3.36 -4.55
N THR A 35 3.54 -3.53 -5.09
CA THR A 35 3.14 -3.06 -6.42
C THR A 35 2.08 -1.95 -6.34
N PHE A 36 2.07 -1.15 -5.26
CA PHE A 36 1.10 -0.08 -5.13
C PHE A 36 1.38 1.08 -6.08
N VAL A 37 0.30 1.61 -6.63
CA VAL A 37 0.25 2.86 -7.41
C VAL A 37 -0.87 3.74 -6.88
N VAL A 38 -0.69 5.06 -6.98
CA VAL A 38 -1.78 6.04 -6.82
C VAL A 38 -2.34 6.28 -8.22
N LEU A 39 -3.59 5.88 -8.47
CA LEU A 39 -4.24 6.07 -9.78
C LEU A 39 -4.73 7.52 -9.92
N ASP A 40 -5.28 8.05 -8.84
CA ASP A 40 -5.74 9.43 -8.70
C ASP A 40 -5.78 9.82 -7.21
N GLU A 41 -6.17 11.06 -6.91
CA GLU A 41 -6.23 11.57 -5.54
C GLU A 41 -7.20 10.80 -4.62
N GLN A 42 -8.06 9.93 -5.15
CA GLN A 42 -9.08 9.18 -4.40
C GLN A 42 -8.95 7.67 -4.52
N THR A 43 -8.02 7.17 -5.33
CA THR A 43 -7.93 5.75 -5.66
C THR A 43 -6.47 5.31 -5.66
N ILE A 44 -6.17 4.29 -4.84
CA ILE A 44 -4.91 3.55 -4.92
C ILE A 44 -5.19 2.16 -5.49
N ALA A 45 -4.16 1.51 -6.01
CA ALA A 45 -4.30 0.15 -6.51
C ALA A 45 -3.02 -0.64 -6.34
N PHE A 46 -3.12 -1.97 -6.31
CA PHE A 46 -1.96 -2.85 -6.44
C PHE A 46 -2.20 -3.96 -7.46
N GLY A 47 -1.11 -4.38 -8.11
CA GLY A 47 -1.12 -5.51 -9.02
C GLY A 47 -0.94 -6.83 -8.27
N GLU A 48 -1.92 -7.72 -8.36
CA GLU A 48 -1.85 -9.06 -7.79
C GLU A 48 -1.12 -10.04 -8.71
N ILE A 49 -0.06 -10.65 -8.19
CA ILE A 49 0.81 -11.60 -8.90
C ILE A 49 0.71 -13.02 -8.31
N ARG A 50 0.75 -13.16 -6.97
CA ARG A 50 0.92 -14.46 -6.29
C ARG A 50 0.31 -14.58 -4.88
N SER A 51 -0.81 -13.92 -4.63
CA SER A 51 -1.47 -13.86 -3.31
C SER A 51 -2.93 -14.32 -3.39
N PRO A 52 -3.15 -15.61 -3.71
CA PRO A 52 -4.50 -16.16 -3.86
C PRO A 52 -5.35 -15.95 -2.59
N GLN A 53 -4.76 -16.04 -1.39
CA GLN A 53 -5.50 -15.83 -0.15
C GLN A 53 -6.05 -14.40 -0.01
N THR A 54 -5.30 -13.38 -0.41
CA THR A 54 -5.77 -11.99 -0.37
C THR A 54 -6.98 -11.83 -1.29
N ILE A 55 -6.91 -12.35 -2.52
CA ILE A 55 -8.02 -12.30 -3.47
C ILE A 55 -9.24 -13.07 -2.97
N THR A 56 -9.05 -14.27 -2.41
CA THR A 56 -10.13 -15.04 -1.80
C THR A 56 -10.81 -14.26 -0.68
N ASN A 57 -10.04 -13.63 0.21
CA ASN A 57 -10.61 -12.82 1.29
C ASN A 57 -11.42 -11.64 0.72
N LEU A 58 -10.85 -10.88 -0.22
CA LEU A 58 -11.49 -9.71 -0.82
C LEU A 58 -12.73 -10.04 -1.66
N THR A 59 -12.79 -11.25 -2.21
CA THR A 59 -13.99 -11.74 -2.91
C THR A 59 -15.13 -12.03 -1.93
N ASN A 60 -14.82 -12.45 -0.70
CA ASN A 60 -15.82 -12.70 0.33
C ASN A 60 -16.23 -11.41 1.08
N MET A 61 -15.26 -10.54 1.38
CA MET A 61 -15.46 -9.28 2.08
C MET A 61 -14.54 -8.23 1.44
N PRO A 62 -15.08 -7.25 0.69
CA PRO A 62 -14.26 -6.33 -0.07
C PRO A 62 -13.55 -5.29 0.80
N GLU A 63 -13.96 -5.08 2.05
CA GLU A 63 -13.32 -4.13 2.95
C GLU A 63 -11.89 -4.54 3.28
N LEU A 64 -10.98 -3.57 3.20
CA LEU A 64 -9.58 -3.72 3.57
C LEU A 64 -9.01 -2.44 4.16
N GLU A 65 -7.88 -2.61 4.84
CA GLU A 65 -7.05 -1.52 5.31
C GLU A 65 -5.59 -1.76 4.89
N VAL A 66 -4.89 -0.69 4.50
CA VAL A 66 -3.50 -0.75 4.06
C VAL A 66 -2.67 0.21 4.89
N ASN A 67 -1.54 -0.28 5.41
CA ASN A 67 -0.55 0.55 6.10
C ASN A 67 0.67 0.76 5.20
N PHE A 68 1.04 2.02 5.03
CA PHE A 68 2.32 2.44 4.45
C PHE A 68 3.11 3.16 5.52
N VAL A 69 4.37 2.76 5.70
CA VAL A 69 5.23 3.29 6.77
C VAL A 69 6.58 3.67 6.18
N ASP A 70 6.95 4.92 6.39
CA ASP A 70 8.32 5.38 6.22
C ASP A 70 9.14 4.92 7.42
N GLN A 71 10.11 4.05 7.17
CA GLN A 71 10.90 3.45 8.25
C GLN A 71 11.88 4.44 8.90
N PHE A 72 12.24 5.53 8.22
CA PHE A 72 13.20 6.52 8.71
C PHE A 72 12.50 7.66 9.45
N THR A 73 11.45 8.23 8.86
CA THR A 73 10.66 9.26 9.55
C THR A 73 9.75 8.66 10.62
N ARG A 74 9.48 7.34 10.57
CA ARG A 74 8.53 6.65 11.46
C ARG A 74 7.13 7.25 11.40
N LYS A 75 6.79 7.81 10.24
CA LYS A 75 5.46 8.30 9.88
C LYS A 75 4.87 7.42 8.78
N GLY A 76 3.61 7.63 8.49
CA GLY A 76 2.95 6.88 7.44
C GLY A 76 1.51 7.28 7.23
N VAL A 77 0.80 6.43 6.50
CA VAL A 77 -0.64 6.56 6.29
C VAL A 77 -1.30 5.19 6.38
N ARG A 78 -2.47 5.19 7.01
CA ARG A 78 -3.40 4.08 6.99
C ARG A 78 -4.58 4.44 6.09
N VAL A 79 -4.78 3.63 5.07
CA VAL A 79 -5.83 3.82 4.06
C VAL A 79 -6.86 2.71 4.20
N ARG A 80 -8.14 3.06 4.25
CA ARG A 80 -9.26 2.12 4.19
C ARG A 80 -10.03 2.30 2.89
N GLY A 81 -10.58 1.20 2.40
CA GLY A 81 -11.47 1.21 1.25
C GLY A 81 -12.09 -0.16 1.02
N GLU A 82 -12.91 -0.23 -0.03
CA GLU A 82 -13.47 -1.49 -0.53
C GLU A 82 -12.81 -1.85 -1.86
N ALA A 83 -12.31 -3.07 -1.96
CA ALA A 83 -11.61 -3.54 -3.13
C ALA A 83 -12.54 -3.71 -4.34
N GLN A 84 -12.08 -3.22 -5.48
CA GLN A 84 -12.67 -3.49 -6.80
C GLN A 84 -11.67 -4.32 -7.62
N MET A 85 -12.08 -5.52 -8.02
CA MET A 85 -11.25 -6.48 -8.75
C MET A 85 -11.32 -6.22 -10.26
N VAL A 86 -10.22 -5.76 -10.86
CA VAL A 86 -10.09 -5.59 -12.31
C VAL A 86 -9.26 -6.75 -12.86
N ARG A 87 -9.89 -7.68 -13.58
CA ARG A 87 -9.25 -8.91 -14.04
C ARG A 87 -8.58 -8.73 -15.39
N ARG A 88 -7.44 -9.39 -15.60
CA ARG A 88 -6.79 -9.44 -16.92
C ARG A 88 -7.77 -9.87 -18.01
N GLY A 89 -7.72 -9.19 -19.15
CA GLY A 89 -8.61 -9.42 -20.28
C GLY A 89 -9.88 -8.56 -20.29
N THR A 90 -10.07 -7.67 -19.31
CA THR A 90 -11.07 -6.60 -19.40
C THR A 90 -10.45 -5.33 -19.98
N GLU A 91 -11.27 -4.52 -20.64
CA GLU A 91 -10.84 -3.20 -21.18
C GLU A 91 -10.28 -2.27 -20.09
N GLU A 92 -10.86 -2.31 -18.89
CA GLU A 92 -10.35 -1.54 -17.75
C GLU A 92 -8.95 -2.02 -17.32
N PHE A 93 -8.67 -3.33 -17.37
CA PHE A 93 -7.33 -3.83 -17.07
C PHE A 93 -6.30 -3.29 -18.06
N ASP A 94 -6.62 -3.36 -19.35
CA ASP A 94 -5.74 -2.91 -20.43
C ASP A 94 -5.46 -1.41 -20.34
N THR A 95 -6.45 -0.63 -19.89
CA THR A 95 -6.28 0.81 -19.63
C THR A 95 -5.36 1.11 -18.45
N LEU A 96 -5.38 0.26 -17.42
CA LEU A 96 -4.66 0.51 -16.16
C LEU A 96 -3.25 -0.09 -16.12
N ILE A 97 -3.00 -1.20 -16.83
CA ILE A 97 -1.76 -1.97 -16.68
C ILE A 97 -0.49 -1.17 -17.00
N GLY A 98 -0.59 -0.15 -17.86
CA GLY A 98 0.51 0.75 -18.20
C GLY A 98 1.17 1.46 -17.01
N HIS A 99 0.42 1.72 -15.93
CA HIS A 99 0.99 2.24 -14.67
C HIS A 99 2.01 1.28 -14.06
N TRP A 100 1.76 -0.03 -14.14
CA TRP A 100 2.67 -1.05 -13.62
C TRP A 100 3.81 -1.37 -14.60
N GLU A 101 3.53 -1.37 -15.90
CA GLU A 101 4.58 -1.55 -16.92
C GLU A 101 5.66 -0.47 -16.81
N THR A 102 5.25 0.78 -16.59
CA THR A 102 6.17 1.92 -16.40
C THR A 102 7.10 1.73 -15.20
N LEU A 103 6.59 1.16 -14.10
CA LEU A 103 7.31 1.08 -12.83
C LEU A 103 8.08 -0.23 -12.63
N TRP A 104 7.59 -1.34 -13.19
CA TRP A 104 8.15 -2.68 -12.96
C TRP A 104 8.44 -3.48 -14.24
N GLY A 105 8.23 -2.92 -15.44
CA GLY A 105 8.52 -3.57 -16.71
C GLY A 105 7.88 -4.95 -16.84
N ASP A 106 8.68 -5.96 -17.20
CA ASP A 106 8.24 -7.34 -17.42
C ASP A 106 7.52 -7.99 -16.22
N LEU A 107 7.74 -7.50 -15.00
CA LEU A 107 6.99 -8.00 -13.84
C LEU A 107 5.49 -7.74 -13.98
N ALA A 108 5.09 -6.65 -14.65
CA ALA A 108 3.68 -6.32 -14.87
C ALA A 108 2.94 -7.38 -15.70
N ALA A 109 3.64 -8.09 -16.59
CA ALA A 109 3.09 -9.21 -17.35
C ALA A 109 2.59 -10.36 -16.45
N ARG A 110 3.06 -10.43 -15.20
CA ARG A 110 2.65 -11.45 -14.22
C ARG A 110 1.45 -11.04 -13.37
N ILE A 111 0.94 -9.81 -13.53
CA ILE A 111 -0.25 -9.34 -12.79
C ILE A 111 -1.49 -9.99 -13.38
N ASN A 112 -2.29 -10.67 -12.57
CA ASN A 112 -3.52 -11.33 -13.02
C ASN A 112 -4.78 -10.52 -12.69
N VAL A 113 -4.69 -9.69 -11.65
CA VAL A 113 -5.78 -8.85 -11.17
C VAL A 113 -5.16 -7.53 -10.70
N ILE A 114 -5.74 -6.41 -11.08
CA ILE A 114 -5.50 -5.12 -10.45
C ILE A 114 -6.57 -4.95 -9.38
N VAL A 115 -6.14 -4.74 -8.13
CA VAL A 115 -7.03 -4.46 -7.01
C VAL A 115 -7.07 -2.95 -6.82
N LYS A 116 -8.15 -2.31 -7.26
CA LYS A 116 -8.41 -0.89 -7.01
C LYS A 116 -9.03 -0.72 -5.64
N ILE A 117 -8.71 0.39 -4.99
CA ILE A 117 -9.16 0.73 -3.64
C ILE A 117 -9.55 2.21 -3.67
N PRO A 118 -10.82 2.52 -4.00
CA PRO A 118 -11.39 3.82 -3.72
C PRO A 118 -11.29 4.12 -2.23
N VAL A 119 -10.66 5.23 -1.89
CA VAL A 119 -10.31 5.60 -0.52
C VAL A 119 -11.56 6.10 0.21
N SER A 120 -11.96 5.36 1.24
CA SER A 120 -13.04 5.78 2.16
C SER A 120 -12.48 6.55 3.35
N GLU A 121 -11.29 6.18 3.83
CA GLU A 121 -10.61 6.85 4.94
C GLU A 121 -9.08 6.87 4.74
N ALA A 122 -8.44 7.97 5.14
CA ALA A 122 -6.98 8.08 5.23
C ALA A 122 -6.58 8.73 6.55
N LYS A 123 -5.82 8.01 7.38
CA LYS A 123 -5.34 8.45 8.70
C LYS A 123 -3.82 8.53 8.72
N PRO A 124 -3.22 9.66 9.11
CA PRO A 124 -1.77 9.73 9.30
C PRO A 124 -1.33 8.81 10.44
N LEU A 125 -0.10 8.33 10.34
CA LEU A 125 0.57 7.54 11.38
C LEU A 125 1.84 8.28 11.79
N SER A 126 2.13 8.27 13.08
CA SER A 126 3.39 8.71 13.66
C SER A 126 3.72 7.84 14.87
N THR A 127 4.98 7.84 15.26
CA THR A 127 5.45 7.18 16.47
C THR A 127 5.40 8.13 17.67
N PRO A 128 5.26 7.62 18.92
CA PRO A 128 5.17 8.47 20.12
C PRO A 128 6.33 9.46 20.39
N PRO A 129 7.61 9.20 20.01
CA PRO A 129 8.68 10.17 20.23
C PRO A 129 8.44 11.60 19.71
N TYR A 130 7.58 11.77 18.70
CA TYR A 130 7.18 13.10 18.24
C TYR A 130 6.35 13.87 19.28
N ASP A 131 5.62 13.17 20.13
CA ASP A 131 4.83 13.75 21.23
C ASP A 131 5.75 14.33 22.32
N ASP A 132 6.98 13.80 22.42
CA ASP A 132 8.02 14.24 23.35
C ASP A 132 9.00 15.26 22.73
N GLY A 133 8.74 15.71 21.50
CA GLY A 133 9.50 16.77 20.83
C GLY A 133 10.62 16.31 19.91
N ALA A 134 10.73 15.01 19.62
CA ALA A 134 11.69 14.53 18.62
C ALA A 134 11.44 15.18 17.26
N THR A 135 12.50 15.58 16.57
CA THR A 135 12.42 16.13 15.22
C THR A 135 12.53 15.02 14.17
N GLU A 136 12.02 15.29 12.98
CA GLU A 136 12.13 14.34 11.86
C GLU A 136 13.60 14.09 11.47
N ALA A 137 14.45 15.12 11.57
CA ALA A 137 15.88 14.99 11.29
C ALA A 137 16.58 14.02 12.27
N GLU A 138 16.27 14.10 13.56
CA GLU A 138 16.79 13.19 14.59
C GLU A 138 16.29 11.76 14.37
N MET A 139 15.01 11.60 14.02
CA MET A 139 14.42 10.30 13.71
C MET A 139 15.11 9.64 12.52
N ILE A 140 15.25 10.37 11.41
CA ILE A 140 15.94 9.89 10.22
C ILE A 140 17.39 9.51 10.56
N ALA A 141 18.12 10.36 11.26
CA ALA A 141 19.52 10.09 11.63
C ALA A 141 19.63 8.82 12.47
N THR A 142 18.78 8.66 13.48
CA THR A 142 18.75 7.48 14.37
C THR A 142 18.54 6.18 13.58
N TYR A 143 17.52 6.13 12.71
CA TYR A 143 17.20 4.90 11.97
C TYR A 143 18.18 4.63 10.82
N LYS A 144 18.80 5.65 10.24
CA LYS A 144 19.92 5.47 9.30
C LYS A 144 21.10 4.79 9.97
N THR A 145 21.54 5.30 11.13
CA THR A 145 22.63 4.67 11.91
C THR A 145 22.30 3.23 12.26
N LYS A 146 21.10 2.98 12.81
CA LYS A 146 20.67 1.64 13.19
C LYS A 146 20.66 0.64 12.01
N PHE A 147 20.21 1.08 10.84
CA PHE A 147 20.17 0.20 9.65
C PHE A 147 21.56 -0.02 9.05
N ALA A 148 22.43 1.00 9.07
CA ALA A 148 23.82 0.84 8.65
C ALA A 148 24.57 -0.15 9.55
N GLU A 149 24.34 -0.12 10.86
CA GLU A 149 24.93 -1.08 11.80
C GLU A 149 24.41 -2.51 11.59
N PHE A 150 23.14 -2.66 11.21
CA PHE A 150 22.53 -3.97 10.96
C PHE A 150 22.91 -4.58 9.60
N TYR A 151 23.14 -3.73 8.59
CA TYR A 151 23.53 -4.11 7.23
C TYR A 151 24.89 -3.46 6.88
N PRO A 152 26.01 -4.03 7.37
CA PRO A 152 27.35 -3.49 7.13
C PRO A 152 27.79 -3.57 5.66
#